data_AF-A0A1F5DP76-F1
#
_entry.id   AF-A0A1F5DP76-F1
#
_cell.length_a   1.000
_cell.length_b   1.000
_cell.length_c   1.000
_cell.angle_alpha   90.00
_cell.angle_beta   90.00
_cell.angle_gamma   90.00
#
_symmetry.space_group_name_H-M   'P 1'
#
loop_
_entity.id
_entity.type
_entity.pdbx_description
1 polymer ?
#
loop_
_entity_poly.entity_id
_entity_poly.type
_entity_poly.pdbx_seq_one_letter_code
_entity_poly.pdbx_strand_id
1 'polypeptide(L)'
;MSEARKGPSKGFLIAVIVAPIVFILLIIGIISCSNSSSDTSSAMSIGSEHKITNSSGGTIYIATNRDSWNQLSKAVMAGDDTGVNNLLVSGRIFPVNVGSKVKIIDQDWTVLQVRVQNGTNSGRSGWVGSEFLK
;
A
#
# COMPACT_ATOMS: atom_id res chain seq x y z
N MET A 1 -66.27 -12.77 -38.52
CA MET A 1 -64.86 -12.90 -38.91
C MET A 1 -64.04 -12.99 -37.63
N SER A 2 -63.56 -14.18 -37.27
CA SER A 2 -62.77 -14.41 -36.06
C SER A 2 -61.32 -14.66 -36.45
N GLU A 3 -60.45 -13.71 -36.15
CA GLU A 3 -59.01 -13.83 -36.38
C GLU A 3 -58.38 -14.76 -35.35
N ALA A 4 -57.80 -15.86 -35.82
CA ALA A 4 -57.04 -16.79 -35.00
C ALA A 4 -55.67 -16.19 -34.65
N ARG A 5 -55.47 -15.79 -33.40
CA ARG A 5 -54.18 -15.32 -32.89
C ARG A 5 -53.20 -16.49 -32.78
N LYS A 6 -52.23 -16.53 -33.68
CA LYS A 6 -51.13 -17.50 -33.67
C LYS A 6 -50.22 -17.20 -32.46
N GLY A 7 -50.23 -18.10 -31.48
CA GLY A 7 -49.44 -17.96 -30.25
C GLY A 7 -47.93 -17.92 -30.52
N PRO A 8 -47.15 -17.31 -29.62
CA PRO A 8 -45.70 -17.18 -29.80
C PRO A 8 -45.03 -18.54 -29.89
N SER A 9 -44.14 -18.69 -30.87
CA SER A 9 -43.38 -19.92 -31.09
C SER A 9 -42.44 -20.17 -29.91
N LYS A 10 -42.22 -21.43 -29.55
CA LYS A 10 -41.36 -21.84 -28.42
C LYS A 10 -39.94 -21.26 -28.50
N GLY A 11 -39.45 -20.94 -29.70
CA GLY A 11 -38.17 -20.27 -29.92
C GLY A 11 -38.12 -18.83 -29.39
N PHE A 12 -39.25 -18.12 -29.35
CA PHE A 12 -39.33 -16.76 -28.83
C PHE A 12 -39.15 -16.71 -27.31
N LEU A 13 -39.71 -17.69 -26.58
CA LEU A 13 -39.57 -17.77 -25.12
C LEU A 13 -38.12 -18.05 -24.68
N ILE A 14 -37.39 -18.87 -25.43
CA ILE A 14 -35.98 -19.19 -25.12
C ILE A 14 -35.08 -17.97 -25.35
N ALA A 15 -35.30 -17.23 -26.45
CA ALA A 15 -34.52 -16.02 -26.76
C ALA A 15 -34.67 -14.92 -25.69
N VAL A 16 -35.88 -14.75 -25.14
CA VAL A 16 -36.17 -13.74 -24.10
C VAL A 16 -35.47 -14.04 -22.78
N ILE A 17 -35.23 -15.31 -22.45
CA ILE A 17 -34.58 -15.71 -21.18
C ILE A 17 -33.05 -15.71 -21.31
N VAL A 18 -32.51 -16.12 -22.46
CA VAL A 18 -31.05 -16.22 -22.66
C VAL A 18 -30.40 -14.84 -22.86
N ALA A 19 -31.09 -13.92 -23.53
CA ALA A 19 -30.59 -12.56 -23.79
C ALA A 19 -30.16 -11.77 -22.53
N PRO A 20 -30.94 -11.69 -21.43
CA PRO A 20 -30.53 -10.95 -20.24
C PRO A 20 -29.35 -11.60 -19.51
N ILE A 21 -29.24 -12.93 -19.53
CA ILE A 21 -28.13 -13.64 -18.87
C ILE A 21 -26.80 -13.35 -19.58
N VAL A 22 -26.78 -13.39 -20.92
CA VAL A 22 -25.60 -13.05 -21.71
C VAL A 22 -25.23 -11.57 -21.53
N PHE A 23 -26.23 -10.69 -21.46
CA PHE A 23 -26.02 -9.25 -21.23
C PHE A 23 -25.39 -8.96 -19.85
N ILE A 24 -25.84 -9.65 -18.80
CA ILE A 24 -25.27 -9.53 -17.44
C ILE A 24 -23.80 -10.01 -17.41
N LEU A 25 -23.48 -11.12 -18.07
CA LEU A 25 -22.11 -11.64 -18.14
C LEU A 25 -21.16 -10.68 -18.90
N LEU A 26 -21.67 -9.98 -19.91
CA LEU A 26 -20.91 -9.00 -20.69
C LEU A 26 -20.58 -7.75 -19.87
N ILE A 27 -21.51 -7.31 -19.00
CA ILE A 27 -21.28 -6.18 -18.08
C ILE A 27 -20.21 -6.51 -17.04
N ILE A 28 -20.21 -7.74 -16.49
CA ILE A 28 -19.23 -8.16 -15.47
C ILE A 28 -17.81 -8.21 -16.06
N GLY A 29 -17.65 -8.59 -17.33
CA GLY A 29 -16.35 -8.61 -18.01
C GLY A 29 -15.71 -7.23 -18.19
N ILE A 30 -16.51 -6.19 -18.43
CA ILE A 30 -16.01 -4.83 -18.69
C ILE A 30 -15.47 -4.16 -17.41
N ILE A 31 -16.00 -4.53 -16.24
CA ILE A 31 -15.60 -3.93 -14.96
C ILE A 31 -14.18 -4.39 -14.52
N SER A 32 -13.64 -5.46 -15.11
CA SER A 32 -12.35 -6.04 -14.69
C SER A 32 -11.09 -5.40 -15.29
N CYS A 33 -11.20 -4.35 -16.12
CA CYS A 33 -10.04 -3.73 -16.75
C CYS A 33 -9.95 -2.23 -16.41
N SER A 34 -9.61 -1.87 -15.17
CA SER A 34 -9.28 -0.47 -14.83
C SER A 34 -8.27 -0.33 -13.69
N ASN A 35 -7.27 -1.22 -13.59
CA ASN A 35 -6.11 -1.01 -12.71
C ASN A 35 -4.82 -0.96 -13.53
N SER A 36 -4.76 -0.08 -14.52
CA SER A 36 -3.51 0.33 -15.15
C SER A 36 -2.74 1.21 -14.16
N SER A 37 -1.91 0.57 -13.35
CA SER A 37 -0.93 1.26 -12.50
C SER A 37 0.13 1.84 -13.42
N SER A 38 0.05 3.13 -13.71
CA SER A 38 1.10 3.85 -14.41
C SER A 38 2.35 3.87 -13.54
N ASP A 39 3.37 3.11 -13.95
CA ASP A 39 4.75 3.18 -13.47
C ASP A 39 5.33 4.57 -13.76
N THR A 40 4.85 5.57 -13.04
CA THR A 40 5.57 6.82 -12.88
C THR A 40 6.59 6.53 -11.80
N SER A 41 7.88 6.66 -12.12
CA SER A 41 8.97 6.69 -11.16
C SER A 41 8.53 7.61 -10.02
N SER A 42 8.06 7.01 -8.93
CA SER A 42 7.26 7.72 -7.94
C SER A 42 8.24 8.61 -7.20
N ALA A 43 8.31 9.88 -7.62
CA ALA A 43 9.02 10.88 -6.86
C ALA A 43 8.49 10.79 -5.43
N MET A 44 9.38 10.45 -4.49
CA MET A 44 9.05 10.41 -3.06
C MET A 44 8.51 11.79 -2.70
N SER A 45 7.19 11.87 -2.54
CA SER A 45 6.44 13.11 -2.39
C SER A 45 5.51 12.96 -1.19
N ILE A 46 5.27 14.06 -0.50
CA ILE A 46 4.38 14.05 0.66
C ILE A 46 2.99 13.54 0.23
N GLY A 47 2.47 12.56 0.95
CA GLY A 47 1.19 11.93 0.66
C GLY A 47 1.28 10.64 -0.17
N SER A 48 2.42 10.31 -0.77
CA SER A 48 2.61 9.03 -1.47
C SER A 48 2.69 7.86 -0.50
N GLU A 49 2.27 6.69 -0.97
CA GLU A 49 2.42 5.42 -0.28
C GLU A 49 3.63 4.67 -0.81
N HIS A 50 4.45 4.16 0.10
CA HIS A 50 5.65 3.37 -0.21
C HIS A 50 5.72 2.13 0.67
N LYS A 51 6.61 1.21 0.30
CA LYS A 51 6.94 0.06 1.12
C LYS A 51 8.32 0.23 1.73
N ILE A 52 8.44 -0.19 2.98
CA ILE A 52 9.74 -0.37 3.62
C ILE A 52 10.52 -1.46 2.86
N THR A 53 11.76 -1.14 2.46
CA THR A 53 12.71 -2.05 1.84
C THR A 53 14.04 -2.03 2.56
N ASN A 54 14.75 -3.15 2.55
CA ASN A 54 16.15 -3.26 2.94
C ASN A 54 16.80 -4.34 2.07
N SER A 55 18.03 -4.14 1.60
CA SER A 55 18.75 -5.09 0.75
C SER A 55 18.95 -6.44 1.44
N SER A 56 19.12 -6.44 2.76
CA SER A 56 19.27 -7.65 3.57
C SER A 56 17.95 -8.22 4.10
N GLY A 57 16.80 -7.60 3.77
CA GLY A 57 15.51 -7.92 4.37
C GLY A 57 15.44 -7.55 5.87
N GLY A 58 14.53 -8.20 6.59
CA GLY A 58 14.44 -8.11 8.06
C GLY A 58 13.61 -6.94 8.60
N THR A 59 14.14 -6.28 9.62
CA THR A 59 13.48 -5.20 10.38
C THR A 59 14.30 -3.93 10.26
N ILE A 60 13.64 -2.79 10.06
CA ILE A 60 14.26 -1.48 10.17
C ILE A 60 13.80 -0.78 11.45
N TYR A 61 14.60 0.13 11.96
CA TYR A 61 14.22 0.97 13.08
C TYR A 61 13.80 2.35 12.58
N ILE A 62 12.60 2.77 12.98
CA ILE A 62 12.07 4.11 12.70
C ILE A 62 12.18 4.95 13.97
N ALA A 63 12.73 6.15 13.86
CA ALA A 63 12.90 7.05 14.99
C ALA A 63 11.63 7.88 15.26
N THR A 64 11.24 8.06 16.52
CA THR A 64 9.99 8.79 16.84
C THR A 64 10.08 10.29 16.58
N ASN A 65 11.29 10.86 16.60
CA ASN A 65 11.55 12.27 16.34
C ASN A 65 12.96 12.46 15.74
N ARG A 66 13.28 13.71 15.35
CA ARG A 66 14.53 14.02 14.64
C ARG A 66 15.79 13.83 15.46
N ASP A 67 15.75 14.16 16.74
CA ASP A 67 16.88 13.94 17.64
C ASP A 67 17.17 12.44 17.79
N SER A 68 16.12 11.63 17.91
CA SER A 68 16.24 10.16 17.96
C SER A 68 16.77 9.57 16.65
N TRP A 69 16.43 10.15 15.50
CA TRP A 69 17.03 9.77 14.20
C TRP A 69 18.53 10.07 14.16
N ASN A 70 18.94 11.26 14.62
CA ASN A 70 20.35 11.64 14.66
C ASN A 70 21.17 10.71 15.57
N GLN A 71 20.61 10.34 16.72
CA GLN A 71 21.25 9.41 17.65
C GLN A 71 21.30 7.98 17.09
N LEU A 72 20.22 7.52 16.47
CA LEU A 72 20.17 6.22 15.78
C LEU A 72 21.22 6.15 14.68
N SER A 73 21.28 7.18 13.82
CA SER A 73 22.25 7.26 12.71
C SER A 73 23.69 7.18 13.23
N LYS A 74 24.03 7.94 14.29
CA LYS A 74 25.36 7.88 14.90
C LYS A 74 25.67 6.50 15.49
N ALA A 75 24.73 5.90 16.21
CA ALA A 75 24.91 4.58 16.81
C ALA A 75 25.15 3.51 15.74
N VAL A 76 24.35 3.50 14.66
CA VAL A 76 24.51 2.57 13.54
C VAL A 76 25.84 2.79 12.81
N MET A 77 26.22 4.04 12.53
CA MET A 77 27.50 4.36 11.87
C MET A 77 28.71 3.95 12.71
N ALA A 78 28.60 4.03 14.04
CA ALA A 78 29.66 3.64 14.96
C ALA A 78 29.66 2.13 15.31
N GLY A 79 28.65 1.36 14.87
CA GLY A 79 28.47 -0.03 15.30
C GLY A 79 28.13 -0.17 16.79
N ASP A 80 27.51 0.85 17.39
CA ASP A 80 27.12 0.87 18.80
C ASP A 80 25.74 0.20 19.02
N ASP A 81 25.75 -1.13 19.05
CA ASP A 81 24.55 -1.94 19.29
C ASP A 81 23.89 -1.63 20.64
N THR A 82 24.69 -1.26 21.65
CA THR A 82 24.19 -0.87 22.98
C THR A 82 23.42 0.43 22.89
N GLY A 83 23.94 1.41 22.15
CA GLY A 83 23.26 2.67 21.85
C GLY A 83 21.94 2.47 21.12
N VAL A 84 21.90 1.61 20.09
CA VAL A 84 20.66 1.26 19.39
C VAL A 84 19.65 0.62 20.34
N ASN A 85 20.08 -0.34 21.16
CA ASN A 85 19.21 -1.01 22.12
C ASN A 85 18.66 -0.05 23.19
N ASN A 86 19.47 0.89 23.68
CA ASN A 86 19.03 1.92 24.62
C ASN A 86 17.95 2.82 24.00
N LEU A 87 18.10 3.20 22.73
CA LEU A 87 17.07 3.96 22.01
C LEU A 87 15.77 3.14 21.83
N LEU A 88 15.89 1.83 21.61
CA LEU A 88 14.75 0.93 21.46
C LEU A 88 13.97 0.78 22.77
N VAL A 89 14.67 0.46 23.86
CA VAL A 89 14.07 0.26 25.19
C VAL A 89 13.44 1.55 25.73
N SER A 90 14.04 2.71 25.42
CA SER A 90 13.46 4.01 25.77
C SER A 90 12.30 4.46 24.86
N GLY A 91 11.91 3.65 23.86
CA GLY A 91 10.81 3.96 22.95
C GLY A 91 11.11 5.09 21.96
N ARG A 92 12.38 5.48 21.83
CA ARG A 92 12.83 6.54 20.92
C ARG A 92 12.97 6.07 19.48
N ILE A 93 13.11 4.77 19.29
CA ILE A 93 12.96 4.09 18.00
C ILE A 93 11.97 2.94 18.15
N PHE A 94 11.41 2.47 17.05
CA PHE A 94 10.57 1.28 17.04
C PHE A 94 10.81 0.44 15.78
N PRO A 95 10.70 -0.90 15.89
CA PRO A 95 10.97 -1.80 14.77
C PRO A 95 9.79 -1.83 13.79
N VAL A 96 10.07 -1.83 12.50
CA VAL A 96 9.10 -2.04 11.43
C VAL A 96 9.63 -3.08 10.46
N ASN A 97 8.81 -4.09 10.17
CA ASN A 97 9.18 -5.16 9.26
C ASN A 97 9.30 -4.63 7.83
N VAL A 98 10.29 -5.13 7.09
CA VAL A 98 10.38 -4.93 5.64
C VAL A 98 9.08 -5.40 4.96
N GLY A 99 8.63 -4.65 3.96
CA GLY A 99 7.35 -4.85 3.27
C GLY A 99 6.16 -4.14 3.89
N SER A 100 6.31 -3.55 5.08
CA SER A 100 5.26 -2.71 5.67
C SER A 100 4.99 -1.49 4.77
N LYS A 101 3.71 -1.18 4.57
CA LYS A 101 3.25 0.00 3.85
C LYS A 101 3.35 1.22 4.77
N VAL A 102 3.84 2.30 4.22
CA VAL A 102 3.95 3.59 4.90
C VAL A 102 3.46 4.70 3.99
N LYS A 103 3.01 5.80 4.59
CA LYS A 103 2.66 7.02 3.88
C LYS A 103 3.63 8.13 4.28
N ILE A 104 4.23 8.83 3.32
CA ILE A 104 5.05 10.01 3.62
C ILE A 104 4.12 11.12 4.12
N ILE A 105 4.43 11.68 5.30
CA ILE A 105 3.68 12.79 5.89
C ILE A 105 4.51 14.08 5.98
N ASP A 106 5.83 13.97 5.94
CA ASP A 106 6.77 15.10 5.86
C ASP A 106 8.07 14.63 5.18
N GLN A 107 8.84 15.57 4.65
CA GLN A 107 10.06 15.30 3.90
C GLN A 107 11.15 16.32 4.19
N ASP A 108 12.36 15.79 4.39
CA ASP A 108 13.61 16.54 4.38
C ASP A 108 14.54 15.94 3.30
N TRP A 109 15.71 16.52 3.07
CA TRP A 109 16.60 16.12 1.96
C TRP A 109 16.93 14.62 1.93
N THR A 110 17.23 14.01 3.07
CA THR A 110 17.63 12.59 3.15
C THR A 110 16.76 11.76 4.10
N VAL A 111 15.82 12.39 4.79
CA VAL A 111 15.02 11.73 5.83
C VAL A 111 13.56 12.09 5.62
N LEU A 112 12.71 11.07 5.72
CA LEU A 112 11.28 11.19 5.51
C LEU A 112 10.57 10.90 6.81
N GLN A 113 9.57 11.72 7.13
CA GLN A 113 8.61 11.36 8.15
C GLN A 113 7.52 10.52 7.53
N VAL A 114 7.33 9.32 8.06
CA VAL A 114 6.36 8.35 7.53
C VAL A 114 5.36 7.95 8.61
N ARG A 115 4.15 7.62 8.19
CA ARG A 115 3.12 6.96 9.00
C ARG A 115 2.93 5.52 8.54
N VAL A 116 3.14 4.58 9.44
CA VAL A 116 2.95 3.15 9.19
C VAL A 116 1.47 2.85 8.98
N GLN A 117 1.13 2.18 7.88
CA GLN A 117 -0.26 1.85 7.53
C GLN A 117 -0.67 0.45 7.98
N ASN A 118 0.27 -0.49 8.08
CA ASN A 118 -0.01 -1.89 8.45
C ASN A 118 1.08 -2.50 9.36
N GLY A 119 0.73 -3.64 9.97
CA GLY A 119 1.59 -4.36 10.92
C GLY A 119 1.45 -3.87 12.37
N THR A 120 2.29 -4.39 13.26
CA THR A 120 2.22 -4.17 14.72
C THR A 120 2.30 -2.70 15.12
N ASN A 121 2.96 -1.87 14.32
CA ASN A 121 3.14 -0.45 14.57
C ASN A 121 2.24 0.44 13.70
N SER A 122 1.13 -0.07 13.17
CA SER A 122 0.18 0.72 12.37
C SER A 122 -0.31 1.96 13.12
N GLY A 123 -0.46 3.07 12.39
CA GLY A 123 -0.82 4.39 12.91
C GLY A 123 0.36 5.18 13.51
N ARG A 124 1.45 4.51 13.89
CA ARG A 124 2.64 5.21 14.42
C ARG A 124 3.35 5.97 13.31
N SER A 125 3.93 7.11 13.68
CA SER A 125 4.69 7.96 12.78
C SER A 125 6.11 8.14 13.28
N GLY A 126 7.06 8.33 12.37
CA GLY A 126 8.47 8.53 12.71
C GLY A 126 9.33 8.81 11.49
N TRP A 127 10.62 9.04 11.72
CA TRP A 127 11.63 9.44 10.75
C TRP A 127 12.46 8.23 10.33
N VAL A 128 12.65 8.10 9.01
CA VAL A 128 13.41 7.05 8.36
C VAL A 128 14.17 7.62 7.16
N GLY A 129 15.34 7.07 6.86
CA GLY A 129 16.09 7.42 5.66
C GLY A 129 15.32 7.08 4.38
N SER A 130 15.43 7.93 3.36
CA SER A 130 14.74 7.72 2.08
C SER A 130 15.22 6.46 1.34
N GLU A 131 16.43 6.00 1.63
CA GLU A 131 17.01 4.76 1.10
C GLU A 131 16.24 3.49 1.48
N PHE A 132 15.41 3.56 2.52
CA PHE A 132 14.59 2.44 2.99
C PHE A 132 13.19 2.41 2.38
N LEU A 133 12.86 3.32 1.45
CA LEU A 133 11.54 3.36 0.80
C LEU A 133 11.62 3.04 -0.70
N LYS A 134 10.62 2.31 -1.20
CA LYS A 134 10.36 2.06 -2.63
C LYS A 134 8.88 2.14 -2.93
#